data_AF-A0A6P0NHR0-F1
#
_entry.id   AF-A0A6P0NHR0-F1
#
_cell.length_a   1.000
_cell.length_b   1.000
_cell.length_c   1.000
_cell.angle_alpha   90.00
_cell.angle_beta   90.00
_cell.angle_gamma   90.00
#
_symmetry.space_group_name_H-M   'P 1'
#
loop_
_entity.id
_entity.type
_entity.pdbx_description
1 polymer ?
#
loop_
_entity_poly.entity_id
_entity_poly.type
_entity_poly.pdbx_seq_one_letter_code
_entity_poly.pdbx_strand_id
1 'polypeptide(L)'
;SKTYLEEHDLAKYAKVWILNLVEFVHWILLVPSFYLSYIIFEHTDTLTQVLGDSLQVYLLSVAPLIQAFAGLVAVVMHEYEGWQVVFFKNPVNQDFRIQDVNNAWLREIAYKMLFLLQIVGLLAFSMGAIGVSKTFVVFAISSIILAFLSPQQYKTEFKMFGQPLFPIAIPIVVIFIINALINLYAYYVLFSPVLGTHHYPGLLALAAPVLFMAGGIIEGVFAESTFNQWVHFWAVILLNLGLIVQIYTFGLFW
;
A
#
# COMPACT_ATOMS: atom_id res chain seq x y z
N SER A 1 -9.62 -17.31 21.07
CA SER A 1 -8.70 -18.07 21.95
C SER A 1 -8.83 -19.55 21.70
N LYS A 2 -7.88 -20.14 20.94
CA LYS A 2 -7.73 -21.54 20.47
C LYS A 2 -8.99 -22.27 19.99
N THR A 3 -10.00 -22.44 20.83
CA THR A 3 -11.28 -23.08 20.54
C THR A 3 -11.98 -22.47 19.31
N TYR A 4 -12.14 -21.15 19.24
CA TYR A 4 -12.79 -20.51 18.07
C TYR A 4 -12.01 -20.72 16.76
N LEU A 5 -10.68 -20.65 16.83
CA LEU A 5 -9.80 -20.87 15.67
C LEU A 5 -9.80 -22.34 15.24
N GLU A 6 -9.90 -23.28 16.18
CA GLU A 6 -10.01 -24.72 15.92
C GLU A 6 -11.37 -25.06 15.32
N GLU A 7 -12.47 -24.49 15.83
CA GLU A 7 -13.83 -24.64 15.31
C GLU A 7 -13.99 -24.20 13.85
N HIS A 8 -13.17 -23.24 13.41
CA HIS A 8 -13.18 -22.71 12.05
C HIS A 8 -11.96 -23.13 11.20
N ASP A 9 -11.15 -24.10 11.67
CA ASP A 9 -9.96 -24.61 10.97
C ASP A 9 -8.91 -23.53 10.60
N LEU A 10 -8.82 -22.47 11.41
CA LEU A 10 -7.86 -21.37 11.26
C LEU A 10 -6.63 -21.51 12.17
N ALA A 11 -6.70 -22.37 13.20
CA ALA A 11 -5.62 -22.56 14.16
C ALA A 11 -4.27 -22.96 13.51
N LYS A 12 -4.32 -23.63 12.35
CA LYS A 12 -3.12 -24.01 11.59
C LYS A 12 -2.33 -22.81 11.04
N TYR A 13 -2.98 -21.68 10.81
CA TYR A 13 -2.38 -20.44 10.31
C TYR A 13 -2.04 -19.46 11.43
N ALA A 14 -2.65 -19.58 12.61
CA ALA A 14 -2.46 -18.67 13.74
C ALA A 14 -1.47 -19.21 14.80
N LYS A 15 -0.44 -19.96 14.39
CA LYS A 15 0.63 -20.40 15.31
C LYS A 15 1.49 -19.20 15.69
N VAL A 16 1.89 -19.11 16.96
CA VAL A 16 2.67 -17.96 17.50
C VAL A 16 3.86 -17.59 16.62
N TRP A 17 4.67 -18.56 16.20
CA TRP A 17 5.84 -18.28 15.35
C TRP A 17 5.48 -17.79 13.94
N ILE A 18 4.31 -18.19 13.40
CA ILE A 18 3.82 -17.69 12.10
C ILE A 18 3.36 -16.24 12.27
N LEU A 19 2.63 -15.94 13.34
CA LEU A 19 2.18 -14.57 13.65
C LEU A 19 3.37 -13.62 13.83
N ASN A 20 4.36 -14.02 14.63
CA ASN A 20 5.60 -13.24 14.81
C ASN A 20 6.36 -13.04 13.49
N LEU A 21 6.36 -14.05 12.61
CA LEU A 21 7.00 -13.93 11.29
C LEU A 21 6.26 -12.92 10.41
N VAL A 22 4.93 -13.00 10.36
CA VAL A 22 4.09 -12.06 9.62
C VAL A 22 4.26 -10.64 10.15
N GLU A 23 4.18 -10.46 11.47
CA GLU A 23 4.45 -9.19 12.13
C GLU A 23 5.81 -8.61 11.70
N PHE A 24 6.87 -9.41 11.84
CA PHE A 24 8.23 -8.99 11.50
C PHE A 24 8.34 -8.51 10.04
N VAL A 25 7.78 -9.23 9.08
CA VAL A 25 7.88 -8.83 7.67
C VAL A 25 7.04 -7.59 7.34
N HIS A 26 5.98 -7.30 8.08
CA HIS A 26 5.24 -6.05 7.88
C HIS A 26 6.04 -4.85 8.41
N TRP A 27 6.69 -5.00 9.57
CA TRP A 27 7.54 -3.94 10.12
C TRP A 27 8.80 -3.70 9.28
N ILE A 28 9.37 -4.76 8.70
CA ILE A 28 10.59 -4.62 7.90
C ILE A 28 10.40 -3.74 6.66
N LEU A 29 9.17 -3.61 6.14
CA LEU A 29 8.84 -2.74 4.99
C LEU A 29 9.26 -1.29 5.20
N LEU A 30 9.29 -0.81 6.45
CA LEU A 30 9.72 0.55 6.75
C LEU A 30 11.17 0.79 6.32
N VAL A 31 12.07 -0.16 6.60
CA VAL A 31 13.51 0.01 6.37
C VAL A 31 13.82 0.35 4.89
N PRO A 32 13.39 -0.44 3.89
CA PRO A 32 13.62 -0.10 2.50
C PRO A 32 12.88 1.18 2.07
N SER A 33 11.70 1.52 2.64
CA SER A 33 11.04 2.80 2.33
C SER A 33 11.84 4.02 2.81
N PHE A 34 12.38 3.96 4.04
CA PHE A 34 13.26 5.01 4.57
C PHE A 34 14.58 5.08 3.80
N TYR A 35 15.16 3.93 3.47
CA TYR A 35 16.37 3.87 2.66
C TYR A 35 16.15 4.46 1.25
N LEU A 36 15.04 4.11 0.60
CA LEU A 36 14.66 4.68 -0.69
C LEU A 36 14.50 6.20 -0.62
N SER A 37 13.82 6.71 0.42
CA SER A 37 13.69 8.15 0.65
C SER A 37 15.05 8.82 0.83
N TYR A 38 15.92 8.20 1.63
CA TYR A 38 17.28 8.67 1.89
C TYR A 38 18.13 8.75 0.62
N ILE A 39 18.17 7.69 -0.21
CA ILE A 39 19.02 7.70 -1.43
C ILE A 39 18.54 8.73 -2.46
N ILE A 40 17.22 8.96 -2.57
CA ILE A 40 16.66 10.02 -3.44
C ILE A 40 17.11 11.39 -2.92
N PHE A 41 17.03 11.59 -1.60
CA PHE A 41 17.45 12.84 -0.97
C PHE A 41 18.97 13.08 -1.10
N GLU A 42 19.79 12.05 -0.90
CA GLU A 42 21.25 12.11 -1.04
C GLU A 42 21.68 12.50 -2.46
N HIS A 43 20.95 12.05 -3.49
CA HIS A 43 21.24 12.34 -4.90
C HIS A 43 20.40 13.49 -5.47
N THR A 44 20.01 14.44 -4.62
CA THR A 44 19.14 15.55 -5.02
C THR A 44 19.70 16.36 -6.18
N ASP A 45 21.01 16.63 -6.20
CA ASP A 45 21.63 17.44 -7.25
C ASP A 45 21.52 16.75 -8.62
N THR A 46 21.87 15.45 -8.69
CA THR A 46 21.75 14.65 -9.91
C THR A 46 20.30 14.59 -10.39
N LEU A 47 19.36 14.28 -9.50
CA LEU A 47 17.95 14.19 -9.86
C LEU A 47 17.36 15.54 -10.25
N THR A 48 17.81 16.64 -9.66
CA THR A 48 17.39 17.99 -10.06
C THR A 48 17.85 18.32 -11.47
N GLN A 49 19.04 17.88 -11.89
CA GLN A 49 19.49 18.04 -13.27
C GLN A 49 18.64 17.24 -14.27
N VAL A 50 18.17 16.06 -13.87
CA VAL A 50 17.30 15.21 -14.70
C VAL A 50 15.87 15.74 -14.77
N LEU A 51 15.31 16.17 -13.64
CA LEU A 51 13.90 16.54 -13.51
C LEU A 51 13.65 18.03 -13.75
N GLY A 52 14.66 18.87 -13.60
CA GLY A 52 14.60 20.32 -13.79
C GLY A 52 14.06 21.12 -12.59
N ASP A 53 13.59 20.47 -11.52
CA ASP A 53 13.03 21.14 -10.34
C ASP A 53 13.32 20.37 -9.04
N SER A 54 13.85 21.07 -8.03
CA SER A 54 14.07 20.55 -6.67
C SER A 54 12.78 20.09 -5.96
N LEU A 55 11.63 20.72 -6.27
CA LEU A 55 10.34 20.31 -5.71
C LEU A 55 9.95 18.91 -6.19
N GLN A 56 10.27 18.57 -7.44
CA GLN A 56 10.02 17.23 -7.96
C GLN A 56 10.82 16.18 -7.22
N VAL A 57 12.10 16.44 -6.94
CA VAL A 57 12.94 15.55 -6.13
C VAL A 57 12.38 15.38 -4.72
N TYR A 58 11.97 16.48 -4.07
CA TYR A 58 11.34 16.42 -2.75
C TYR A 58 10.07 15.56 -2.74
N LEU A 59 9.23 15.71 -3.76
CA LEU A 59 8.01 14.90 -3.90
C LEU A 59 8.33 13.42 -4.13
N LEU A 60 9.37 13.10 -4.91
CA LEU A 60 9.86 11.72 -5.05
C LEU A 60 10.42 11.16 -3.75
N SER A 61 11.16 11.95 -2.97
CA SER A 61 11.79 11.48 -1.73
C SER A 61 10.77 11.23 -0.61
N VAL A 62 9.72 12.04 -0.52
CA VAL A 62 8.69 11.90 0.51
C VAL A 62 7.65 10.83 0.17
N ALA A 63 7.43 10.54 -1.12
CA ALA A 63 6.39 9.58 -1.55
C ALA A 63 6.53 8.17 -0.95
N PRO A 64 7.73 7.54 -0.90
CA PRO A 64 7.92 6.26 -0.22
C PRO A 64 7.56 6.30 1.27
N LEU A 65 7.85 7.41 1.95
CA LEU A 65 7.50 7.56 3.36
C LEU A 65 6.00 7.63 3.54
N ILE A 66 5.30 8.45 2.74
CA ILE A 66 3.83 8.57 2.81
C ILE A 66 3.17 7.21 2.58
N GLN A 67 3.65 6.43 1.59
CA GLN A 67 3.13 5.09 1.31
C GLN A 67 3.45 4.10 2.44
N ALA A 68 4.63 4.18 3.06
CA ALA A 68 4.97 3.38 4.23
C ALA A 68 4.06 3.69 5.42
N PHE A 69 3.79 4.97 5.69
CA PHE A 69 2.82 5.40 6.71
C PHE A 69 1.39 4.97 6.38
N ALA A 70 1.02 4.92 5.10
CA ALA A 70 -0.26 4.35 4.69
C ALA A 70 -0.37 2.86 5.07
N GLY A 71 0.69 2.09 4.83
CA GLY A 71 0.78 0.68 5.26
C GLY A 71 0.75 0.52 6.77
N LEU A 72 1.39 1.43 7.52
CA LEU A 72 1.40 1.39 8.99
C LEU A 72 0.00 1.44 9.60
N VAL A 73 -0.97 2.06 8.94
CA VAL A 73 -2.36 2.06 9.42
C VAL A 73 -2.91 0.64 9.51
N ALA A 74 -2.65 -0.22 8.53
CA ALA A 74 -3.05 -1.62 8.56
C ALA A 74 -2.21 -2.42 9.57
N VAL A 75 -0.91 -2.15 9.67
CA VAL A 75 -0.02 -2.80 10.65
C VAL A 75 -0.50 -2.57 12.09
N VAL A 76 -0.83 -1.33 12.45
CA VAL A 76 -1.31 -1.00 13.81
C VAL A 76 -2.69 -1.61 14.08
N MET A 77 -3.55 -1.72 13.06
CA MET A 77 -4.81 -2.46 13.18
C MET A 77 -4.54 -3.95 13.46
N HIS A 78 -3.66 -4.60 12.70
CA HIS A 78 -3.32 -6.00 12.90
C HIS A 78 -2.65 -6.24 14.25
N GLU A 79 -1.79 -5.33 14.71
CA GLU A 79 -1.19 -5.37 16.06
C GLU A 79 -2.27 -5.37 17.15
N TYR A 80 -3.27 -4.49 17.02
CA TYR A 80 -4.42 -4.44 17.93
C TYR A 80 -5.24 -5.74 17.91
N GLU A 81 -5.33 -6.40 16.75
CA GLU A 81 -5.99 -7.69 16.53
C GLU A 81 -5.08 -8.90 16.86
N GLY A 82 -3.86 -8.67 17.38
CA GLY A 82 -2.91 -9.72 17.72
C GLY A 82 -2.42 -10.52 16.51
N TRP A 83 -2.38 -9.88 15.34
CA TRP A 83 -2.02 -10.44 14.03
C TRP A 83 -2.93 -11.57 13.55
N GLN A 84 -4.01 -11.86 14.28
CA GLN A 84 -4.98 -12.85 13.87
C GLN A 84 -5.86 -12.24 12.79
N VAL A 85 -6.03 -12.97 11.71
CA VAL A 85 -6.95 -12.60 10.64
C VAL A 85 -8.07 -13.62 10.77
N VAL A 86 -9.18 -13.19 11.35
CA VAL A 86 -10.36 -14.01 11.66
C VAL A 86 -11.62 -13.24 11.28
N PHE A 87 -12.78 -13.89 11.36
CA PHE A 87 -14.06 -13.28 11.01
C PHE A 87 -14.26 -11.94 11.72
N PHE A 88 -14.87 -10.99 11.00
CA PHE A 88 -15.12 -9.65 11.50
C PHE A 88 -16.51 -9.55 12.14
N LYS A 89 -16.59 -8.86 13.28
CA LYS A 89 -17.86 -8.48 13.91
C LYS A 89 -17.95 -6.97 14.11
N ASN A 90 -19.18 -6.45 14.00
CA ASN A 90 -19.47 -5.05 14.27
C ASN A 90 -19.78 -4.87 15.76
N PRO A 91 -18.98 -4.07 16.49
CA PRO A 91 -19.14 -3.90 17.94
C PRO A 91 -20.42 -3.14 18.32
N VAL A 92 -21.02 -2.42 17.37
CA VAL A 92 -22.28 -1.69 17.60
C VAL A 92 -23.47 -2.63 17.74
N ASN A 93 -23.42 -3.80 17.08
CA ASN A 93 -24.53 -4.73 17.03
C ASN A 93 -24.46 -5.81 18.12
N GLN A 94 -23.25 -6.10 18.62
CA GLN A 94 -23.04 -7.15 19.63
C GLN A 94 -21.66 -7.00 20.29
N ASP A 95 -21.61 -7.18 21.61
CA ASP A 95 -20.34 -7.33 22.33
C ASP A 95 -19.57 -8.56 21.83
N PHE A 96 -18.26 -8.42 21.63
CA PHE A 96 -17.40 -9.52 21.25
C PHE A 96 -16.03 -9.42 21.93
N ARG A 97 -15.33 -10.55 21.98
CA ARG A 97 -13.95 -10.64 22.46
C ARG A 97 -13.03 -10.55 21.26
N ILE A 98 -12.11 -9.58 21.28
CA ILE A 98 -11.16 -9.39 20.19
C ILE A 98 -10.22 -10.59 19.97
N GLN A 99 -10.03 -11.41 21.00
CA GLN A 99 -9.26 -12.66 20.88
C GLN A 99 -9.98 -13.76 20.09
N ASP A 100 -11.26 -13.55 19.74
CA ASP A 100 -12.09 -14.50 19.01
C ASP A 100 -12.49 -13.96 17.62
N VAL A 101 -12.63 -12.65 17.44
CA VAL A 101 -13.04 -12.03 16.17
C VAL A 101 -12.39 -10.66 15.97
N ASN A 102 -12.26 -10.24 14.71
CA ASN A 102 -11.68 -8.95 14.33
C ASN A 102 -12.72 -7.83 14.32
N ASN A 103 -12.26 -6.58 14.45
CA ASN A 103 -13.13 -5.44 14.62
C ASN A 103 -13.48 -4.81 13.26
N ALA A 104 -14.71 -5.02 12.80
CA ALA A 104 -15.17 -4.52 11.50
C ALA A 104 -15.10 -2.98 11.39
N TRP A 105 -15.37 -2.26 12.48
CA TRP A 105 -15.38 -0.79 12.46
C TRP A 105 -13.95 -0.21 12.45
N LEU A 106 -13.04 -0.82 13.21
CA LEU A 106 -11.63 -0.46 13.14
C LEU A 106 -11.07 -0.69 11.73
N ARG A 107 -11.41 -1.81 11.10
CA ARG A 107 -11.03 -2.12 9.72
C ARG A 107 -11.48 -1.06 8.72
N GLU A 108 -12.72 -0.58 8.86
CA GLU A 108 -13.25 0.49 8.01
C GLU A 108 -12.44 1.79 8.12
N ILE A 109 -12.12 2.20 9.35
CA ILE A 109 -11.31 3.39 9.60
C ILE A 109 -9.90 3.20 9.06
N ALA A 110 -9.29 2.04 9.34
CA ALA A 110 -7.94 1.71 8.90
C ALA A 110 -7.84 1.72 7.38
N TYR A 111 -8.79 1.09 6.68
CA TYR A 111 -8.76 1.05 5.22
C TYR A 111 -9.05 2.41 4.59
N LYS A 112 -9.96 3.23 5.14
CA LYS A 112 -10.15 4.60 4.67
C LYS A 112 -8.84 5.39 4.72
N MET A 113 -8.15 5.33 5.86
CA MET A 113 -6.90 6.06 6.08
C MET A 113 -5.75 5.50 5.23
N LEU A 114 -5.66 4.17 5.09
CA LEU A 114 -4.70 3.50 4.20
C LEU A 114 -4.88 4.01 2.76
N PHE A 115 -6.08 3.91 2.19
CA PHE A 115 -6.29 4.31 0.79
C PHE A 115 -6.11 5.81 0.58
N LEU A 116 -6.51 6.65 1.54
CA LEU A 116 -6.27 8.09 1.49
C LEU A 116 -4.77 8.40 1.44
N LEU A 117 -3.98 7.84 2.36
CA LEU A 117 -2.54 8.08 2.40
C LEU A 117 -1.84 7.47 1.19
N GLN A 118 -2.29 6.31 0.70
CA GLN A 118 -1.80 5.76 -0.56
C GLN A 118 -2.06 6.72 -1.73
N ILE A 119 -3.27 7.30 -1.85
CA ILE A 119 -3.56 8.33 -2.87
C ILE A 119 -2.58 9.51 -2.78
N VAL A 120 -2.33 10.02 -1.56
CA VAL A 120 -1.38 11.12 -1.36
C VAL A 120 0.03 10.72 -1.79
N GLY A 121 0.48 9.51 -1.44
CA GLY A 121 1.80 8.99 -1.83
C GLY A 121 1.94 8.78 -3.34
N LEU A 122 0.91 8.24 -4.00
CA LEU A 122 0.86 8.08 -5.45
C LEU A 122 0.89 9.42 -6.17
N LEU A 123 0.16 10.42 -5.66
CA LEU A 123 0.17 11.80 -6.18
C LEU A 123 1.54 12.45 -6.03
N ALA A 124 2.16 12.35 -4.85
CA ALA A 124 3.50 12.87 -4.60
C ALA A 124 4.51 12.26 -5.59
N PHE A 125 4.53 10.92 -5.72
CA PHE A 125 5.42 10.27 -6.69
C PHE A 125 5.13 10.73 -8.13
N SER A 126 3.85 10.77 -8.52
CA SER A 126 3.47 11.08 -9.90
C SER A 126 3.81 12.52 -10.28
N MET A 127 3.60 13.47 -9.36
CA MET A 127 4.00 14.87 -9.54
C MET A 127 5.52 15.02 -9.54
N GLY A 128 6.24 14.26 -8.72
CA GLY A 128 7.69 14.23 -8.74
C GLY A 128 8.26 13.72 -10.06
N ALA A 129 7.68 12.66 -10.62
CA ALA A 129 8.14 12.06 -11.87
C ALA A 129 7.73 12.84 -13.12
N ILE A 130 6.48 13.32 -13.19
CA ILE A 130 5.92 13.95 -14.41
C ILE A 130 6.08 15.47 -14.39
N GLY A 131 6.17 16.08 -13.21
CA GLY A 131 6.27 17.53 -13.02
C GLY A 131 5.05 18.16 -12.37
N VAL A 132 5.26 19.37 -11.83
CA VAL A 132 4.25 20.11 -11.05
C VAL A 132 3.61 21.19 -11.92
N SER A 133 2.50 20.86 -12.57
CA SER A 133 1.68 21.83 -13.32
C SER A 133 0.47 22.29 -12.52
N LYS A 134 -0.08 23.48 -12.83
CA LYS A 134 -1.31 23.99 -12.20
C LYS A 134 -2.46 22.98 -12.30
N THR A 135 -2.65 22.38 -13.47
CA THR A 135 -3.68 21.36 -13.71
C THR A 135 -3.47 20.14 -12.82
N PHE A 136 -2.22 19.66 -12.70
CA PHE A 136 -1.92 18.49 -11.86
C PHE A 136 -2.12 18.80 -10.37
N VAL A 137 -1.74 20.01 -9.92
CA VAL A 137 -2.01 20.45 -8.54
C VAL A 137 -3.51 20.50 -8.25
N VAL A 138 -4.32 21.04 -9.16
CA VAL A 138 -5.79 21.06 -9.01
C VAL A 138 -6.35 19.65 -8.96
N PHE A 139 -5.88 18.74 -9.82
CA PHE A 139 -6.26 17.34 -9.81
C PHE A 139 -5.87 16.64 -8.49
N ALA A 140 -4.66 16.89 -7.98
CA ALA A 140 -4.16 16.31 -6.73
C ALA A 140 -5.00 16.76 -5.53
N ILE A 141 -5.23 18.08 -5.40
CA ILE A 141 -6.08 18.64 -4.34
C ILE A 141 -7.50 18.08 -4.43
N SER A 142 -8.08 18.05 -5.63
CA SER A 142 -9.43 17.52 -5.84
C SER A 142 -9.51 16.04 -5.46
N SER A 143 -8.51 15.23 -5.85
CA SER A 143 -8.44 13.81 -5.50
C SER A 143 -8.40 13.59 -3.99
N ILE A 144 -7.57 14.37 -3.27
CA ILE A 144 -7.45 14.29 -1.81
C ILE A 144 -8.76 14.69 -1.14
N ILE A 145 -9.35 15.82 -1.53
CA ILE A 145 -10.61 16.32 -0.96
C ILE A 145 -11.74 15.32 -1.20
N LEU A 146 -11.90 14.85 -2.44
CA LEU A 146 -12.95 13.90 -2.79
C LEU A 146 -12.75 12.56 -2.08
N ALA A 147 -11.52 12.06 -1.94
CA ALA A 147 -11.25 10.84 -1.19
C ALA A 147 -11.60 11.02 0.30
N PHE A 148 -11.18 12.11 0.92
CA PHE A 148 -11.38 12.38 2.34
C PHE A 148 -12.86 12.59 2.72
N LEU A 149 -13.57 13.41 1.93
CA LEU A 149 -14.96 13.82 2.17
C LEU A 149 -15.99 12.88 1.53
N SER A 150 -15.55 11.84 0.81
CA SER A 150 -16.46 10.89 0.17
C SER A 150 -17.46 10.27 1.15
N PRO A 151 -18.74 10.13 0.76
CA PRO A 151 -19.74 9.45 1.57
C PRO A 151 -19.31 7.99 1.86
N GLN A 152 -19.28 7.62 3.13
CA GLN A 152 -18.88 6.27 3.57
C GLN A 152 -20.03 5.24 3.52
N GLN A 153 -21.23 5.68 3.14
CA GLN A 153 -22.43 4.84 3.10
C GLN A 153 -22.45 3.85 1.93
N TYR A 154 -21.82 4.19 0.80
CA TYR A 154 -21.78 3.35 -0.39
C TYR A 154 -20.47 2.56 -0.42
N LYS A 155 -20.48 1.39 0.22
CA LYS A 155 -19.30 0.52 0.31
C LYS A 155 -19.27 -0.51 -0.80
N THR A 156 -18.08 -0.98 -1.14
CA THR A 156 -17.94 -2.15 -1.99
C THR A 156 -18.52 -3.39 -1.31
N GLU A 157 -19.40 -4.11 -2.01
CA GLU A 157 -20.05 -5.33 -1.51
C GLU A 157 -19.40 -6.62 -2.03
N PHE A 158 -18.16 -6.52 -2.52
CA PHE A 158 -17.46 -7.68 -3.06
C PHE A 158 -17.35 -8.76 -1.99
N LYS A 159 -17.61 -10.01 -2.39
CA LYS A 159 -17.40 -11.17 -1.52
C LYS A 159 -16.47 -12.15 -2.21
N MET A 160 -15.53 -12.69 -1.46
CA MET A 160 -14.71 -13.81 -1.88
C MET A 160 -14.72 -14.85 -0.77
N PHE A 161 -14.93 -16.12 -1.13
CA PHE A 161 -15.10 -17.22 -0.16
C PHE A 161 -16.17 -16.94 0.92
N GLY A 162 -17.22 -16.19 0.55
CA GLY A 162 -18.30 -15.81 1.47
C GLY A 162 -17.97 -14.68 2.45
N GLN A 163 -16.73 -14.16 2.44
CA GLN A 163 -16.29 -13.05 3.28
C GLN A 163 -16.44 -11.71 2.57
N PRO A 164 -16.89 -10.64 3.25
CA PRO A 164 -16.89 -9.30 2.69
C PRO A 164 -15.45 -8.81 2.48
N LEU A 165 -15.18 -8.38 1.25
CA LEU A 165 -13.92 -7.77 0.83
C LEU A 165 -14.02 -6.27 0.95
N PHE A 166 -13.01 -5.65 1.58
CA PHE A 166 -12.80 -4.20 1.65
C PHE A 166 -14.07 -3.41 1.99
N PRO A 167 -14.35 -3.08 3.26
CA PRO A 167 -15.47 -2.20 3.60
C PRO A 167 -15.14 -0.72 3.30
N ILE A 168 -14.79 -0.42 2.04
CA ILE A 168 -14.29 0.88 1.57
C ILE A 168 -15.36 1.54 0.71
N ALA A 169 -15.47 2.87 0.83
CA ALA A 169 -16.37 3.65 -0.01
C ALA A 169 -15.96 3.54 -1.50
N ILE A 170 -16.93 3.23 -2.37
CA ILE A 170 -16.73 3.12 -3.83
C ILE A 170 -16.00 4.35 -4.42
N PRO A 171 -16.32 5.60 -4.04
CA PRO A 171 -15.60 6.77 -4.55
C PRO A 171 -14.10 6.74 -4.24
N ILE A 172 -13.69 6.26 -3.05
CA ILE A 172 -12.27 6.17 -2.68
C ILE A 172 -11.56 5.15 -3.58
N VAL A 173 -12.19 4.00 -3.82
CA VAL A 173 -11.64 2.96 -4.71
C VAL A 173 -11.45 3.50 -6.13
N VAL A 174 -12.44 4.21 -6.67
CA VAL A 174 -12.34 4.82 -8.00
C VAL A 174 -11.20 5.84 -8.07
N ILE A 175 -11.12 6.75 -7.09
CA ILE A 175 -10.04 7.75 -7.03
C ILE A 175 -8.67 7.07 -6.91
N PHE A 176 -8.56 6.04 -6.09
CA PHE A 176 -7.34 5.26 -5.94
C PHE A 176 -6.91 4.61 -7.25
N ILE A 177 -7.83 3.94 -7.97
CA ILE A 177 -7.52 3.29 -9.26
C ILE A 177 -7.01 4.32 -10.28
N ILE A 178 -7.68 5.48 -10.39
CA ILE A 178 -7.25 6.55 -11.30
C ILE A 178 -5.82 7.01 -10.95
N ASN A 179 -5.55 7.24 -9.67
CA ASN A 179 -4.22 7.66 -9.22
C ASN A 179 -3.16 6.57 -9.40
N ALA A 180 -3.51 5.29 -9.22
CA ALA A 180 -2.61 4.16 -9.48
C ALA A 180 -2.25 4.04 -10.96
N LEU A 181 -3.20 4.27 -11.87
CA LEU A 181 -2.95 4.29 -13.32
C LEU A 181 -2.05 5.46 -13.73
N ILE A 182 -2.28 6.66 -13.17
CA ILE A 182 -1.39 7.81 -13.38
C ILE A 182 0.01 7.50 -12.85
N ASN A 183 0.10 6.83 -11.70
CA ASN A 183 1.37 6.45 -11.10
C ASN A 183 2.13 5.42 -11.94
N LEU A 184 1.45 4.41 -12.50
CA LEU A 184 2.04 3.47 -13.48
C LEU A 184 2.67 4.21 -14.66
N TYR A 185 1.96 5.20 -15.22
CA TYR A 185 2.50 6.06 -16.27
C TYR A 185 3.70 6.89 -15.78
N ALA A 186 3.63 7.43 -14.55
CA ALA A 186 4.72 8.19 -13.95
C ALA A 186 6.00 7.36 -13.79
N TYR A 187 5.89 6.10 -13.36
CA TYR A 187 7.01 5.15 -13.31
C TYR A 187 7.65 4.97 -14.69
N TYR A 188 6.83 4.76 -15.72
CA TYR A 188 7.32 4.61 -17.09
C TYR A 188 8.08 5.86 -17.56
N VAL A 189 7.51 7.05 -17.35
CA VAL A 189 8.14 8.33 -17.73
C VAL A 189 9.47 8.55 -17.01
N LEU A 190 9.52 8.27 -15.71
CA LEU A 190 10.73 8.48 -14.91
C LEU A 190 11.85 7.51 -15.30
N PHE A 191 11.54 6.21 -15.36
CA PHE A 191 12.58 5.18 -15.42
C PHE A 191 12.88 4.64 -16.82
N SER A 192 11.95 4.72 -17.79
CA SER A 192 12.21 4.20 -19.14
C SER A 192 13.44 4.84 -19.81
N PRO A 193 13.68 6.17 -19.69
CA PRO A 193 14.88 6.80 -20.26
C PRO A 193 16.19 6.25 -19.68
N VAL A 194 16.29 6.15 -18.36
CA VAL A 194 17.52 5.67 -17.68
C VAL A 194 17.73 4.17 -17.90
N LEU A 195 16.67 3.38 -17.99
CA LEU A 195 16.79 1.97 -18.41
C LEU A 195 17.37 1.86 -19.82
N GLY A 196 16.94 2.74 -20.72
CA GLY A 196 17.47 2.81 -22.08
C GLY A 196 18.97 3.13 -22.15
N THR A 197 19.47 4.02 -21.29
CA THR A 197 20.92 4.33 -21.23
C THR A 197 21.76 3.15 -20.76
N HIS A 198 21.17 2.24 -19.99
CA HIS A 198 21.80 0.99 -19.51
C HIS A 198 21.43 -0.24 -20.36
N HIS A 199 20.85 -0.05 -21.56
CA HIS A 199 20.43 -1.12 -22.48
C HIS A 199 19.40 -2.11 -21.91
N TYR A 200 18.63 -1.71 -20.90
CA TYR A 200 17.51 -2.48 -20.40
C TYR A 200 16.20 -2.15 -21.14
N PRO A 201 15.25 -3.10 -21.25
CA PRO A 201 13.92 -2.82 -21.80
C PRO A 201 13.17 -1.78 -20.95
N GLY A 202 12.65 -0.72 -21.58
CA GLY A 202 11.90 0.33 -20.88
C GLY A 202 10.64 -0.15 -20.14
N LEU A 203 10.05 -1.28 -20.57
CA LEU A 203 8.94 -1.92 -19.85
C LEU A 203 9.30 -2.37 -18.43
N LEU A 204 10.58 -2.57 -18.11
CA LEU A 204 11.02 -2.88 -16.75
C LEU A 204 10.75 -1.74 -15.76
N ALA A 205 10.51 -0.51 -16.23
CA ALA A 205 10.05 0.60 -15.39
C ALA A 205 8.75 0.28 -14.62
N LEU A 206 7.94 -0.65 -15.16
CA LEU A 206 6.67 -1.06 -14.56
C LEU A 206 6.82 -2.19 -13.53
N ALA A 207 8.02 -2.75 -13.34
CA ALA A 207 8.21 -3.90 -12.46
C ALA A 207 7.85 -3.60 -11.00
N ALA A 208 8.33 -2.49 -10.44
CA ALA A 208 8.00 -2.07 -9.08
C ALA A 208 6.48 -1.84 -8.86
N PRO A 209 5.77 -1.01 -9.65
CA PRO A 209 4.34 -0.78 -9.43
C PRO A 209 3.49 -2.05 -9.65
N VAL A 210 3.90 -2.95 -10.55
CA VAL A 210 3.21 -4.24 -10.72
C VAL A 210 3.40 -5.14 -9.50
N LEU A 211 4.60 -5.18 -8.90
CA LEU A 211 4.85 -5.91 -7.66
C LEU A 211 4.04 -5.35 -6.48
N PHE A 212 3.96 -4.03 -6.36
CA PHE A 212 3.12 -3.38 -5.35
C PHE A 212 1.64 -3.72 -5.53
N MET A 213 1.13 -3.62 -6.76
CA MET A 213 -0.24 -3.97 -7.09
C MET A 213 -0.54 -5.44 -6.78
N ALA A 214 0.36 -6.35 -7.17
CA ALA A 214 0.21 -7.78 -6.90
C ALA A 214 0.20 -8.06 -5.38
N GLY A 215 1.14 -7.49 -4.63
CA GLY A 215 1.19 -7.60 -3.18
C GLY A 215 -0.10 -7.10 -2.51
N GLY A 216 -0.55 -5.88 -2.85
CA GLY A 216 -1.76 -5.29 -2.29
C GLY A 216 -3.05 -6.06 -2.63
N ILE A 217 -3.15 -6.62 -3.85
CA ILE A 217 -4.27 -7.49 -4.22
C ILE A 217 -4.22 -8.80 -3.43
N ILE A 218 -3.05 -9.44 -3.33
CA ILE A 218 -2.90 -10.71 -2.60
C ILE A 218 -3.24 -10.51 -1.12
N GLU A 219 -2.76 -9.45 -0.50
CA GLU A 219 -3.06 -9.12 0.89
C GLU A 219 -4.53 -8.82 1.10
N GLY A 220 -5.03 -7.75 0.48
CA GLY A 220 -6.35 -7.22 0.79
C GLY A 220 -7.51 -8.05 0.23
N VAL A 221 -7.27 -8.87 -0.80
CA VAL A 221 -8.28 -9.78 -1.36
C VAL A 221 -8.15 -11.18 -0.76
N PHE A 222 -7.01 -11.82 -0.98
CA PHE A 222 -6.89 -13.26 -0.71
C PHE A 222 -6.58 -13.54 0.75
N ALA A 223 -5.61 -12.83 1.34
CA ALA A 223 -5.18 -13.10 2.71
C ALA A 223 -6.32 -12.79 3.70
N GLU A 224 -6.99 -11.66 3.50
CA GLU A 224 -8.12 -11.19 4.29
C GLU A 224 -9.42 -12.01 4.12
N SER A 225 -9.58 -12.73 3.01
CA SER A 225 -10.77 -13.59 2.78
C SER A 225 -10.56 -15.06 3.11
N THR A 226 -9.31 -15.51 3.08
CA THR A 226 -8.94 -16.89 3.40
C THR A 226 -8.40 -17.04 4.81
N PHE A 227 -8.16 -15.92 5.50
CA PHE A 227 -7.61 -15.90 6.86
C PHE A 227 -6.27 -16.66 6.97
N ASN A 228 -5.48 -16.61 5.88
CA ASN A 228 -4.27 -17.39 5.72
C ASN A 228 -3.02 -16.52 5.84
N GLN A 229 -2.30 -16.70 6.95
CA GLN A 229 -1.09 -15.96 7.27
C GLN A 229 0.06 -16.18 6.28
N TRP A 230 0.11 -17.33 5.60
CA TRP A 230 1.10 -17.56 4.54
C TRP A 230 0.82 -16.70 3.31
N VAL A 231 -0.44 -16.40 3.04
CA VAL A 231 -0.81 -15.48 1.95
C VAL A 231 -0.44 -14.04 2.32
N HIS A 232 -0.66 -13.63 3.58
CA HIS A 232 -0.14 -12.34 4.09
C HIS A 232 1.38 -12.25 3.93
N PHE A 233 2.11 -13.28 4.38
CA PHE A 233 3.56 -13.32 4.22
C PHE A 233 3.99 -13.13 2.77
N TRP A 234 3.40 -13.89 1.83
CA TRP A 234 3.73 -13.76 0.41
C TRP A 234 3.39 -12.40 -0.19
N ALA A 235 2.26 -11.81 0.19
CA ALA A 235 1.92 -10.45 -0.23
C ALA A 235 3.00 -9.45 0.19
N VAL A 236 3.43 -9.52 1.45
CA VAL A 236 4.45 -8.61 1.99
C VAL A 236 5.82 -8.82 1.34
N ILE A 237 6.17 -10.06 0.96
CA ILE A 237 7.37 -10.31 0.15
C ILE A 237 7.29 -9.59 -1.20
N LEU A 238 6.15 -9.61 -1.88
CA LEU A 238 5.97 -8.89 -3.15
C LEU A 238 6.07 -7.37 -2.96
N LEU A 239 5.51 -6.83 -1.88
CA LEU A 239 5.64 -5.41 -1.54
C LEU A 239 7.11 -5.04 -1.30
N ASN A 240 7.86 -5.83 -0.52
CA ASN A 240 9.29 -5.60 -0.29
C ASN A 240 10.11 -5.71 -1.58
N LEU A 241 9.82 -6.69 -2.44
CA LEU A 241 10.47 -6.83 -3.75
C LEU A 241 10.18 -5.61 -4.63
N GLY A 242 8.97 -5.05 -4.59
CA GLY A 242 8.63 -3.81 -5.27
C GLY A 242 9.54 -2.65 -4.83
N LEU A 243 9.75 -2.48 -3.52
CA LEU A 243 10.66 -1.47 -2.96
C LEU A 243 12.12 -1.72 -3.38
N ILE A 244 12.58 -2.97 -3.34
CA ILE A 244 13.95 -3.32 -3.76
C ILE A 244 14.17 -3.02 -5.25
N VAL A 245 13.21 -3.37 -6.10
CA VAL A 245 13.25 -3.05 -7.53
C VAL A 245 13.25 -1.54 -7.74
N GLN A 246 12.43 -0.80 -7.00
CA GLN A 246 12.40 0.66 -7.07
C GLN A 246 13.74 1.28 -6.64
N ILE A 247 14.33 0.82 -5.54
CA ILE A 247 15.66 1.22 -5.06
C ILE A 247 16.73 0.96 -6.14
N TYR A 248 16.75 -0.25 -6.69
CA TYR A 248 17.69 -0.62 -7.74
C TYR A 248 17.53 0.26 -8.98
N THR A 249 16.30 0.54 -9.39
CA THR A 249 16.02 1.36 -10.58
C THR A 249 16.40 2.82 -10.37
N PHE A 250 16.21 3.37 -9.15
CA PHE A 250 16.77 4.68 -8.80
C PHE A 250 18.30 4.68 -8.84
N GLY A 251 18.92 3.58 -8.41
CA GLY A 251 20.36 3.32 -8.52
C GLY A 251 20.95 3.52 -9.91
N LEU A 252 20.14 3.47 -10.97
CA LEU A 252 20.60 3.64 -12.34
C LEU A 252 20.83 5.11 -12.73
N PHE A 253 20.34 6.07 -11.94
CA PHE A 253 20.51 7.51 -12.21
C PHE A 253 21.91 8.05 -11.87
N TRP A 254 22.75 7.26 -11.20
CA TRP A 254 24.07 7.67 -10.74
C TRP A 254 25.13 6.61 -10.99
#